data_AF-W9HQA7-F1
#
_entry.id   AF-W9HQA7-F1
#
_cell.length_a   1.000
_cell.length_b   1.000
_cell.length_c   1.000
_cell.angle_alpha   90.00
_cell.angle_beta   90.00
_cell.angle_gamma   90.00
#
_symmetry.space_group_name_H-M   'P 1'
#
loop_
_entity.id
_entity.type
_entity.pdbx_description
1 polymer ?
#
loop_
_entity_poly.entity_id
_entity_poly.type
_entity_poly.pdbx_seq_one_letter_code
_entity_poly.pdbx_strand_id
1 'polypeptide(L)'
;MAESPDWVSACLAEFRQRIARNALTEADSPVVVEDGENDNVSKSKDSSDIESGRRHIEIYFVQGRGKGQNPENLHTFGQPRPSVESRAGYRWRDTVYGFADILKQFWDRSVDGFRPDMRKHTAGDVVVALIDDGVDAYGSSVSANIIGGKSVAFDKGTNMLNPFYVSELGHGTVMAEAIKRVCPMVKIYPIRVNIDSSESGQSSVEARSVALAVETAINRNANIILIPWPVEVTKSSPQDKTLLEIMLSKAYNRNILLFLPSDRNEEFQSSLISRSDEAFRIGEARDDGGAAR
;
A
#
# COMPACT_ATOMS: atom_id res chain seq x y z
N MET A 1 -11.19 23.58 -5.76
CA MET A 1 -10.09 24.55 -5.49
C MET A 1 -8.75 23.86 -5.23
N ALA A 2 -8.59 22.57 -5.59
CA ALA A 2 -7.29 21.94 -5.78
C ALA A 2 -6.89 22.12 -7.25
N GLU A 3 -5.58 22.10 -7.59
CA GLU A 3 -5.01 22.15 -8.95
C GLU A 3 -4.45 23.50 -9.47
N SER A 4 -4.06 24.47 -8.62
CA SER A 4 -3.17 25.55 -9.10
C SER A 4 -1.69 25.09 -9.06
N PRO A 5 -0.83 25.53 -10.01
CA PRO A 5 0.62 25.29 -9.95
C PRO A 5 1.27 25.73 -8.61
N ASP A 6 0.68 26.75 -7.98
CA ASP A 6 1.13 27.26 -6.69
C ASP A 6 0.87 26.26 -5.56
N TRP A 7 -0.27 25.57 -5.57
CA TRP A 7 -0.59 24.53 -4.59
C TRP A 7 0.38 23.35 -4.68
N VAL A 8 0.67 22.88 -5.91
CA VAL A 8 1.66 21.81 -6.14
C VAL A 8 3.04 22.24 -5.64
N SER A 9 3.44 23.49 -5.92
CA SER A 9 4.71 24.05 -5.47
C SER A 9 4.80 24.13 -3.94
N ALA A 10 3.70 24.51 -3.27
CA ALA A 10 3.62 24.53 -1.82
C ALA A 10 3.75 23.13 -1.20
N CYS A 11 3.05 22.14 -1.76
CA CYS A 11 3.18 20.74 -1.31
C CYS A 11 4.61 20.20 -1.49
N LEU A 12 5.25 20.51 -2.62
CA LEU A 12 6.65 20.12 -2.86
C LEU A 12 7.62 20.82 -1.89
N ALA A 13 7.39 22.09 -1.56
CA ALA A 13 8.19 22.83 -0.58
C ALA A 13 8.06 22.24 0.82
N GLU A 14 6.83 21.93 1.25
CA GLU A 14 6.58 21.27 2.54
C GLU A 14 7.25 19.88 2.59
N PHE A 15 7.14 19.10 1.51
CA PHE A 15 7.78 17.79 1.41
C PHE A 15 9.31 17.89 1.55
N ARG A 16 9.94 18.87 0.90
CA ARG A 16 11.38 19.17 1.07
C ARG A 16 11.75 19.44 2.53
N GLN A 17 10.96 20.25 3.23
CA GLN A 17 11.19 20.54 4.64
C GLN A 17 11.05 19.31 5.54
N ARG A 18 10.13 18.38 5.20
CA ARG A 18 9.98 17.12 5.92
C ARG A 18 11.19 16.20 5.71
N ILE A 19 11.67 16.04 4.47
CA ILE A 19 12.89 15.28 4.18
C ILE A 19 14.08 15.86 4.95
N ALA A 20 14.28 17.17 4.91
CA ALA A 20 15.38 17.82 5.59
C ALA A 20 15.33 17.64 7.12
N ARG A 21 14.13 17.71 7.72
CA ARG A 21 13.95 17.44 9.16
C ARG A 21 14.28 16.00 9.53
N ASN A 22 13.75 15.04 8.78
CA ASN A 22 13.97 13.61 9.07
C ASN A 22 15.47 13.25 8.98
N ALA A 23 16.20 13.88 8.07
CA ALA A 23 17.65 13.73 7.96
C ALA A 23 18.43 14.29 9.15
N LEU A 24 17.93 15.37 9.78
CA LEU A 24 18.58 15.99 10.94
C LEU A 24 18.28 15.23 12.24
N THR A 25 17.08 14.67 12.39
CA THR A 25 16.68 13.96 13.62
C THR A 25 17.47 12.66 13.87
N GLU A 26 17.96 11.98 12.83
CA GLU A 26 18.80 10.79 13.01
C GLU A 26 20.30 11.10 13.15
N ALA A 27 20.75 12.28 12.71
CA ALA A 27 22.13 12.70 12.90
C ALA A 27 22.43 13.15 14.35
N ASP A 28 21.40 13.56 15.09
CA ASP A 28 21.49 14.09 16.45
C ASP A 28 21.00 13.13 17.56
N SER A 29 20.79 11.84 17.27
CA SER A 29 20.53 10.87 18.34
C SER A 29 21.84 10.53 19.07
N PRO A 30 22.04 10.97 20.32
CA PRO A 30 23.16 10.48 21.11
C PRO A 30 22.88 9.02 21.43
N VAL A 31 23.90 8.17 21.27
CA VAL A 31 23.91 6.83 21.86
C VAL A 31 23.89 7.02 23.37
N VAL A 32 22.70 7.02 23.97
CA VAL A 32 22.54 6.98 25.42
C VAL A 32 22.64 5.51 25.84
N VAL A 33 23.83 5.15 26.29
CA VAL A 33 24.04 4.02 27.20
C VAL A 33 23.58 4.52 28.56
N GLU A 34 22.52 3.95 29.12
CA GLU A 34 22.20 4.16 30.54
C GLU A 34 22.06 2.81 31.24
N ASP A 35 23.14 2.49 31.96
CA ASP A 35 23.11 1.73 33.21
C ASP A 35 22.21 2.45 34.23
N GLY A 36 21.46 1.67 35.00
CA GLY A 36 20.44 2.20 35.90
C GLY A 36 20.97 2.80 37.20
N GLU A 37 20.19 3.70 37.80
CA GLU A 37 19.65 3.56 39.17
C GLU A 37 18.63 4.67 39.45
N ASN A 38 17.67 4.36 40.32
CA ASN A 38 16.55 5.22 40.75
C ASN A 38 17.03 6.43 41.57
N ASP A 39 16.28 7.55 41.50
CA ASP A 39 15.68 8.12 42.71
C ASP A 39 14.61 9.20 42.42
N ASN A 40 13.57 9.17 43.26
CA ASN A 40 12.39 10.04 43.28
C ASN A 40 12.71 11.46 43.76
N VAL A 41 12.27 12.51 43.04
CA VAL A 41 11.72 13.74 43.64
C VAL A 41 10.66 14.37 42.73
N SER A 42 9.53 14.73 43.32
CA SER A 42 8.41 15.45 42.74
C SER A 42 8.52 16.96 42.96
N LYS A 43 8.21 17.79 41.93
CA LYS A 43 7.25 18.92 42.00
C LYS A 43 7.17 19.78 40.72
N SER A 44 5.92 19.94 40.29
CA SER A 44 5.23 21.13 39.73
C SER A 44 5.68 21.81 38.43
N LYS A 45 4.85 21.60 37.39
CA LYS A 45 3.93 22.57 36.73
C LYS A 45 4.52 23.74 35.93
N ASP A 46 4.41 23.65 34.61
CA ASP A 46 3.89 24.64 33.64
C ASP A 46 3.63 23.85 32.33
N SER A 47 2.42 23.59 31.85
CA SER A 47 1.37 24.46 31.30
C SER A 47 1.78 25.22 30.02
N SER A 48 1.79 24.53 28.88
CA SER A 48 1.28 25.10 27.61
C SER A 48 1.02 24.00 26.57
N ASP A 49 -0.27 23.73 26.37
CA ASP A 49 -0.95 23.42 25.10
C ASP A 49 -0.16 22.69 24.00
N ILE A 50 -0.31 21.37 23.96
CA ILE A 50 -0.15 20.59 22.72
C ILE A 50 -1.51 19.94 22.44
N GLU A 51 -2.41 20.74 21.88
CA GLU A 51 -3.65 20.23 21.33
C GLU A 51 -3.33 19.49 20.02
N SER A 52 -3.44 18.17 20.12
CA SER A 52 -3.22 17.18 19.06
C SER A 52 -3.86 17.60 17.74
N GLY A 53 -3.01 17.89 16.75
CA GLY A 53 -3.41 18.26 15.39
C GLY A 53 -4.17 17.15 14.66
N ARG A 54 -5.48 17.06 14.90
CA ARG A 54 -6.40 16.37 14.01
C ARG A 54 -6.58 17.20 12.75
N ARG A 55 -5.99 16.76 11.64
CA ARG A 55 -6.19 17.38 10.32
C ARG A 55 -7.63 17.14 9.89
N HIS A 56 -8.40 18.22 9.76
CA HIS A 56 -9.75 18.21 9.22
C HIS A 56 -9.66 17.98 7.70
N ILE A 57 -10.07 16.80 7.22
CA ILE A 57 -10.16 16.49 5.79
C ILE A 57 -11.62 16.66 5.38
N GLU A 58 -11.91 17.66 4.55
CA GLU A 58 -13.23 17.84 3.95
C GLU A 58 -13.32 17.08 2.63
N ILE A 59 -14.24 16.12 2.55
CA ILE A 59 -14.55 15.37 1.33
C ILE A 59 -15.79 15.98 0.69
N TYR A 60 -15.65 16.50 -0.53
CA TYR A 60 -16.76 17.03 -1.32
C TYR A 60 -17.28 15.94 -2.27
N PHE A 61 -18.52 15.50 -2.08
CA PHE A 61 -19.19 14.58 -3.00
C PHE A 61 -19.80 15.35 -4.16
N VAL A 62 -19.35 15.05 -5.39
CA VAL A 62 -19.98 15.56 -6.61
C VAL A 62 -20.89 14.46 -7.16
N GLN A 63 -22.20 14.69 -7.14
CA GLN A 63 -23.20 13.70 -7.55
C GLN A 63 -23.36 13.68 -9.08
N GLY A 64 -22.62 12.80 -9.76
CA GLY A 64 -22.80 12.55 -11.19
C GLY A 64 -24.00 11.63 -11.45
N ARG A 65 -25.04 12.12 -12.14
CA ARG A 65 -26.12 11.27 -12.67
C ARG A 65 -25.70 10.70 -14.03
N GLY A 66 -25.30 9.43 -14.07
CA GLY A 66 -25.06 8.71 -15.34
C GLY A 66 -25.39 7.23 -15.21
N LYS A 67 -26.27 6.71 -16.08
CA LYS A 67 -26.62 5.28 -16.14
C LYS A 67 -25.48 4.52 -16.82
N GLY A 68 -24.93 3.53 -16.12
CA GLY A 68 -23.81 2.72 -16.59
C GLY A 68 -24.18 1.75 -17.73
N GLN A 69 -23.18 1.48 -18.56
CA GLN A 69 -23.08 0.25 -19.34
C GLN A 69 -21.71 -0.38 -19.08
N ASN A 70 -21.71 -1.70 -18.89
CA ASN A 70 -20.51 -2.53 -18.76
C ASN A 70 -19.71 -2.52 -20.06
N PRO A 71 -18.38 -2.59 -19.98
CA PRO A 71 -17.63 -3.32 -21.00
C PRO A 71 -16.76 -4.40 -20.37
N GLU A 72 -17.05 -5.63 -20.78
CA GLU A 72 -16.09 -6.72 -20.80
C GLU A 72 -14.95 -6.41 -21.79
N ASN A 73 -13.81 -7.09 -21.57
CA ASN A 73 -12.61 -7.17 -22.40
C ASN A 73 -11.54 -6.08 -22.18
N LEU A 74 -10.63 -6.36 -21.24
CA LEU A 74 -9.36 -5.67 -21.08
C LEU A 74 -8.32 -6.23 -22.06
N HIS A 75 -8.37 -5.78 -23.31
CA HIS A 75 -7.24 -5.83 -24.22
C HIS A 75 -7.21 -4.52 -25.01
N THR A 76 -6.39 -3.55 -24.60
CA THR A 76 -5.98 -2.48 -25.54
C THR A 76 -4.74 -1.70 -25.08
N PHE A 77 -3.56 -2.21 -25.41
CA PHE A 77 -2.46 -1.34 -25.80
C PHE A 77 -2.64 -1.03 -27.31
N GLY A 78 -2.97 0.22 -27.67
CA GLY A 78 -2.81 0.72 -29.05
C GLY A 78 -4.06 1.05 -29.90
N GLN A 79 -5.12 1.63 -29.35
CA GLN A 79 -6.29 2.13 -30.12
C GLN A 79 -6.71 3.57 -29.69
N PRO A 80 -7.46 4.31 -30.53
CA PRO A 80 -7.45 5.78 -30.58
C PRO A 80 -8.09 6.48 -29.38
N ARG A 81 -7.72 7.76 -29.19
CA ARG A 81 -8.16 8.63 -28.09
C ARG A 81 -9.68 8.53 -27.86
N PRO A 82 -10.13 8.20 -26.65
CA PRO A 82 -11.55 8.01 -26.38
C PRO A 82 -12.29 9.35 -26.22
N SER A 83 -13.60 9.34 -26.44
CA SER A 83 -14.47 10.53 -26.56
C SER A 83 -14.52 11.37 -25.27
N VAL A 84 -14.91 12.64 -25.38
CA VAL A 84 -14.90 13.62 -24.27
C VAL A 84 -15.70 13.16 -23.03
N GLU A 85 -16.78 12.41 -23.21
CA GLU A 85 -17.59 11.85 -22.11
C GLU A 85 -16.89 10.70 -21.38
N SER A 86 -16.13 9.86 -22.11
CA SER A 86 -15.29 8.82 -21.50
C SER A 86 -14.10 9.39 -20.72
N ARG A 87 -13.64 10.61 -21.05
CA ARG A 87 -12.52 11.27 -20.33
C ARG A 87 -12.91 11.74 -18.93
N ALA A 88 -14.20 11.88 -18.63
CA ALA A 88 -14.66 12.23 -17.28
C ALA A 88 -14.40 11.12 -16.26
N GLY A 89 -14.56 9.85 -16.64
CA GLY A 89 -14.35 8.68 -15.77
C GLY A 89 -12.89 8.38 -15.43
N TYR A 90 -11.93 8.90 -16.20
CA TYR A 90 -10.51 8.67 -15.95
C TYR A 90 -9.79 9.86 -15.31
N ARG A 91 -10.50 10.94 -14.95
CA ARG A 91 -9.86 12.16 -14.46
C ARG A 91 -9.02 11.93 -13.22
N TRP A 92 -9.52 11.16 -12.25
CA TRP A 92 -8.74 10.87 -11.04
C TRP A 92 -7.46 10.10 -11.38
N ARG A 93 -7.54 9.16 -12.33
CA ARG A 93 -6.41 8.36 -12.79
C ARG A 93 -5.39 9.23 -13.52
N ASP A 94 -5.85 10.10 -14.42
CA ASP A 94 -5.00 11.07 -15.12
C ASP A 94 -4.34 12.04 -14.13
N THR A 95 -5.06 12.48 -13.10
CA THR A 95 -4.52 13.31 -12.01
C THR A 95 -3.44 12.58 -11.22
N VAL A 96 -3.68 11.34 -10.81
CA VAL A 96 -2.69 10.51 -10.09
C VAL A 96 -1.46 10.28 -10.96
N TYR A 97 -1.65 10.06 -12.26
CA TYR A 97 -0.55 9.85 -13.21
C TYR A 97 0.27 11.11 -13.41
N GLY A 98 -0.37 12.26 -13.61
CA GLY A 98 0.33 13.54 -13.73
C GLY A 98 1.10 13.89 -12.46
N PHE A 99 0.51 13.63 -11.28
CA PHE A 99 1.20 13.80 -10.00
C PHE A 99 2.44 12.90 -9.88
N ALA A 100 2.30 11.62 -10.22
CA ALA A 100 3.41 10.68 -10.15
C ALA A 100 4.57 11.03 -11.09
N ASP A 101 4.27 11.52 -12.30
CA ASP A 101 5.28 12.02 -13.24
C ASP A 101 6.06 13.22 -12.68
N ILE A 102 5.37 14.12 -11.97
CA ILE A 102 5.99 15.26 -11.28
C ILE A 102 6.88 14.77 -10.14
N LEU A 103 6.40 13.84 -9.30
CA LEU A 103 7.17 13.26 -8.21
C LEU A 103 8.43 12.55 -8.71
N LYS A 104 8.33 11.82 -9.82
CA LYS A 104 9.48 11.17 -10.43
C LYS A 104 10.57 12.17 -10.80
N GLN A 105 10.20 13.21 -11.55
CA GLN A 105 11.15 14.24 -11.97
C GLN A 105 11.75 14.99 -10.77
N PHE A 106 10.93 15.27 -9.76
CA PHE A 106 11.39 15.88 -8.52
C PHE A 106 12.41 14.98 -7.82
N TRP A 107 12.12 13.69 -7.69
CA TRP A 107 12.99 12.72 -7.03
C TRP A 107 14.31 12.58 -7.77
N ASP A 108 14.27 12.35 -9.08
CA ASP A 108 15.47 12.18 -9.91
C ASP A 108 16.40 13.39 -9.77
N ARG A 109 15.85 14.62 -9.78
CA ARG A 109 16.64 15.86 -9.55
C ARG A 109 17.13 16.01 -8.10
N SER A 110 16.35 15.54 -7.13
CA SER A 110 16.67 15.69 -5.70
C SER A 110 17.75 14.71 -5.27
N VAL A 111 17.75 13.49 -5.83
CA VAL A 111 18.79 12.48 -5.58
C VAL A 111 20.15 12.98 -6.04
N ASP A 112 20.22 13.62 -7.20
CA ASP A 112 21.46 14.23 -7.70
C ASP A 112 21.98 15.36 -6.79
N GLY A 113 21.08 16.07 -6.11
CA GLY A 113 21.42 17.12 -5.13
C GLY A 113 21.70 16.62 -3.71
N PHE A 114 21.40 15.36 -3.38
CA PHE A 114 21.69 14.82 -2.04
C PHE A 114 23.19 14.61 -1.86
N ARG A 115 23.75 15.19 -0.78
CA ARG A 115 25.11 14.93 -0.34
C ARG A 115 25.33 13.41 -0.14
N PRO A 116 26.56 12.88 -0.34
CA PRO A 116 26.82 11.44 -0.27
C PRO A 116 26.50 10.79 1.08
N ASP A 117 26.60 11.55 2.17
CA ASP A 117 26.20 11.17 3.53
C ASP A 117 24.68 11.05 3.64
N MET A 118 23.93 12.03 3.12
CA MET A 118 22.47 12.03 3.06
C MET A 118 21.93 10.82 2.30
N ARG A 119 22.60 10.43 1.20
CA ARG A 119 22.25 9.24 0.43
C ARG A 119 22.31 7.98 1.28
N LYS A 120 23.19 7.85 2.28
CA LYS A 120 23.20 6.65 3.15
C LYS A 120 21.99 6.58 4.08
N HIS A 121 21.44 7.71 4.51
CA HIS A 121 20.33 7.79 5.46
C HIS A 121 18.95 7.86 4.79
N THR A 122 18.87 8.30 3.53
CA THR A 122 17.62 8.36 2.75
C THR A 122 17.50 7.27 1.66
N ALA A 123 18.50 6.39 1.50
CA ALA A 123 18.51 5.34 0.45
C ALA A 123 18.10 3.94 0.92
N GLY A 124 17.35 3.82 2.01
CA GLY A 124 16.57 2.60 2.22
C GLY A 124 15.54 2.48 1.10
N ASP A 125 15.64 1.43 0.29
CA ASP A 125 14.59 1.11 -0.69
C ASP A 125 13.25 0.95 0.04
N VAL A 126 12.19 1.62 -0.44
CA VAL A 126 10.83 1.36 0.05
C VAL A 126 10.38 0.03 -0.53
N VAL A 127 10.28 -0.99 0.32
CA VAL A 127 9.86 -2.34 -0.05
C VAL A 127 8.37 -2.52 0.21
N VAL A 128 7.61 -2.79 -0.85
CA VAL A 128 6.21 -3.21 -0.78
C VAL A 128 6.15 -4.72 -0.96
N ALA A 129 5.66 -5.42 0.06
CA ALA A 129 5.23 -6.80 -0.08
C ALA A 129 3.81 -6.82 -0.69
N LEU A 130 3.71 -7.31 -1.92
CA LEU A 130 2.44 -7.45 -2.64
C LEU A 130 1.94 -8.89 -2.48
N ILE A 131 0.90 -9.09 -1.66
CA ILE A 131 0.27 -10.39 -1.43
C ILE A 131 -0.88 -10.54 -2.42
N ASP A 132 -0.67 -11.29 -3.49
CA ASP A 132 -1.58 -11.36 -4.63
C ASP A 132 -1.45 -12.71 -5.36
N ASP A 133 -2.03 -12.83 -6.55
CA ASP A 133 -2.02 -14.03 -7.40
C ASP A 133 -0.68 -14.29 -8.13
N GLY A 134 0.40 -13.61 -7.73
CA GLY A 134 1.69 -13.59 -8.42
C GLY A 134 1.85 -12.36 -9.32
N VAL A 135 3.01 -12.23 -9.94
CA VAL A 135 3.33 -11.08 -10.82
C VAL A 135 4.14 -11.58 -11.99
N ASP A 136 3.81 -11.16 -13.20
CA ASP A 136 4.63 -11.44 -14.38
C ASP A 136 5.93 -10.65 -14.29
N ALA A 137 6.93 -11.27 -13.66
CA ALA A 137 8.13 -10.55 -13.23
C ALA A 137 9.13 -10.31 -14.36
N TYR A 138 9.00 -11.03 -15.47
CA TYR A 138 9.91 -10.98 -16.61
C TYR A 138 9.21 -10.37 -17.82
N GLY A 139 9.92 -9.46 -18.51
CA GLY A 139 9.40 -8.80 -19.73
C GLY A 139 8.32 -7.75 -19.46
N SER A 140 7.89 -7.57 -18.21
CA SER A 140 6.93 -6.54 -17.81
C SER A 140 7.63 -5.22 -17.48
N SER A 141 6.86 -4.15 -17.47
CA SER A 141 7.36 -2.82 -17.12
C SER A 141 7.92 -2.77 -15.68
N VAL A 142 7.49 -3.67 -14.79
CA VAL A 142 7.89 -3.72 -13.37
C VAL A 142 9.10 -4.58 -13.07
N SER A 143 9.68 -5.25 -14.08
CA SER A 143 10.80 -6.19 -13.89
C SER A 143 11.95 -5.63 -13.06
N ALA A 144 12.34 -4.37 -13.29
CA ALA A 144 13.44 -3.70 -12.57
C ALA A 144 13.12 -3.32 -11.10
N ASN A 145 11.84 -3.31 -10.74
CA ASN A 145 11.36 -3.02 -9.40
C ASN A 145 11.21 -4.29 -8.55
N ILE A 146 11.19 -5.47 -9.17
CA ILE A 146 11.02 -6.75 -8.46
C ILE A 146 12.36 -7.22 -7.90
N ILE A 147 12.42 -7.42 -6.59
CA ILE A 147 13.66 -7.79 -5.85
C ILE A 147 13.71 -9.28 -5.46
N GLY A 148 13.01 -10.11 -6.22
CA GLY A 148 12.66 -11.49 -5.87
C GLY A 148 11.25 -11.59 -5.30
N GLY A 149 10.85 -12.79 -4.87
CA GLY A 149 9.53 -13.05 -4.32
C GLY A 149 9.44 -14.43 -3.68
N LYS A 150 8.27 -14.76 -3.14
CA LYS A 150 7.98 -16.06 -2.54
C LYS A 150 6.57 -16.51 -2.93
N SER A 151 6.32 -17.80 -2.83
CA SER A 151 4.98 -18.33 -2.96
C SER A 151 4.62 -19.13 -1.71
N VAL A 152 3.37 -18.99 -1.30
CA VAL A 152 2.67 -19.88 -0.36
C VAL A 152 1.51 -20.61 -1.06
N ALA A 153 1.41 -20.43 -2.39
CA ALA A 153 0.39 -21.00 -3.26
C ALA A 153 0.84 -22.38 -3.78
N PHE A 154 0.00 -23.38 -3.58
CA PHE A 154 0.20 -24.73 -4.10
C PHE A 154 -0.88 -25.08 -5.10
N ASP A 155 -0.47 -25.73 -6.19
CA ASP A 155 -1.39 -26.31 -7.15
C ASP A 155 -2.17 -27.47 -6.50
N LYS A 156 -3.50 -27.42 -6.58
CA LYS A 156 -4.40 -28.36 -5.89
C LYS A 156 -4.30 -29.79 -6.44
N GLY A 157 -3.84 -29.98 -7.68
CA GLY A 157 -3.76 -31.30 -8.33
C GLY A 157 -2.39 -31.98 -8.20
N THR A 158 -1.32 -31.20 -8.21
CA THR A 158 0.07 -31.69 -8.22
C THR A 158 0.79 -31.48 -6.89
N ASN A 159 0.22 -30.66 -5.99
CA ASN A 159 0.85 -30.22 -4.74
C ASN A 159 2.22 -29.54 -4.97
N MET A 160 2.45 -29.03 -6.18
CA MET A 160 3.65 -28.26 -6.51
C MET A 160 3.44 -26.79 -6.17
N LEU A 161 4.52 -26.12 -5.79
CA LEU A 161 4.49 -24.70 -5.49
C LEU A 161 4.31 -23.90 -6.79
N ASN A 162 3.30 -23.04 -6.85
CA ASN A 162 3.11 -22.12 -7.96
C ASN A 162 4.15 -20.99 -7.88
N PRO A 163 4.86 -20.65 -8.96
CA PRO A 163 5.89 -19.63 -8.92
C PRO A 163 5.31 -18.24 -8.67
N PHE A 164 6.03 -17.40 -7.92
CA PHE A 164 5.61 -16.01 -7.68
C PHE A 164 5.71 -15.11 -8.91
N TYR A 165 6.56 -15.49 -9.88
CA TYR A 165 6.90 -14.70 -11.06
C TYR A 165 5.96 -14.93 -12.26
N VAL A 166 4.83 -15.59 -12.02
CA VAL A 166 3.72 -15.76 -12.96
C VAL A 166 2.46 -15.36 -12.22
N SER A 167 1.68 -14.44 -12.81
CA SER A 167 0.36 -14.07 -12.27
C SER A 167 -0.71 -15.04 -12.80
N GLU A 168 -1.65 -15.43 -11.94
CA GLU A 168 -2.73 -16.37 -12.32
C GLU A 168 -3.83 -15.70 -13.13
N LEU A 169 -4.29 -14.54 -12.66
CA LEU A 169 -5.41 -13.77 -13.21
C LEU A 169 -4.93 -12.46 -13.85
N GLY A 170 -3.64 -12.16 -13.78
CA GLY A 170 -3.04 -10.89 -14.19
C GLY A 170 -3.20 -9.78 -13.16
N HIS A 171 -3.91 -10.02 -12.05
CA HIS A 171 -4.27 -8.99 -11.07
C HIS A 171 -3.04 -8.44 -10.36
N GLY A 172 -2.16 -9.30 -9.85
CA GLY A 172 -0.94 -8.87 -9.18
C GLY A 172 0.01 -8.13 -10.13
N THR A 173 0.05 -8.47 -11.42
CA THR A 173 0.80 -7.70 -12.42
C THR A 173 0.26 -6.27 -12.54
N VAL A 174 -1.05 -6.11 -12.67
CA VAL A 174 -1.70 -4.78 -12.72
C VAL A 174 -1.45 -3.99 -11.44
N MET A 175 -1.53 -4.63 -10.28
CA MET A 175 -1.25 -3.99 -8.99
C MET A 175 0.20 -3.55 -8.87
N ALA A 176 1.16 -4.39 -9.28
CA ALA A 176 2.57 -4.04 -9.29
C ALA A 176 2.85 -2.82 -10.19
N GLU A 177 2.22 -2.77 -11.37
CA GLU A 177 2.34 -1.63 -12.28
C GLU A 177 1.74 -0.35 -11.69
N ALA A 178 0.59 -0.43 -11.03
CA ALA A 178 -0.02 0.71 -10.35
C ALA A 178 0.86 1.26 -9.21
N ILE A 179 1.42 0.38 -8.38
CA ILE A 179 2.33 0.75 -7.28
C ILE A 179 3.57 1.43 -7.85
N LYS A 180 4.22 0.83 -8.85
CA LYS A 180 5.38 1.43 -9.52
C LYS A 180 5.03 2.78 -10.13
N ARG A 181 3.85 2.91 -10.73
CA ARG A 181 3.44 4.15 -11.39
C ARG A 181 3.36 5.29 -10.39
N VAL A 182 2.79 5.07 -9.20
CA VAL A 182 2.72 6.08 -8.13
C VAL A 182 4.06 6.30 -7.43
N CYS A 183 4.83 5.24 -7.22
CA CYS A 183 6.14 5.28 -6.59
C CYS A 183 7.20 4.61 -7.48
N PRO A 184 7.81 5.33 -8.43
CA PRO A 184 8.71 4.73 -9.44
C PRO A 184 9.94 4.02 -8.89
N MET A 185 10.37 4.40 -7.69
CA MET A 185 11.56 3.87 -7.01
C MET A 185 11.28 2.68 -6.09
N VAL A 186 10.00 2.32 -5.94
CA VAL A 186 9.58 1.22 -5.07
C VAL A 186 10.29 -0.08 -5.44
N LYS A 187 10.62 -0.87 -4.42
CA LYS A 187 10.94 -2.28 -4.61
C LYS A 187 9.73 -3.12 -4.27
N ILE A 188 9.40 -4.04 -5.15
CA ILE A 188 8.24 -4.90 -5.02
C ILE A 188 8.74 -6.30 -4.70
N TYR A 189 8.18 -6.88 -3.65
CA TYR A 189 8.40 -8.27 -3.28
C TYR A 189 7.07 -9.03 -3.39
N PRO A 190 6.80 -9.68 -4.53
CA PRO A 190 5.58 -10.45 -4.71
C PRO A 190 5.55 -11.66 -3.79
N ILE A 191 4.41 -11.87 -3.13
CA ILE A 191 4.12 -13.05 -2.33
C ILE A 191 2.86 -13.69 -2.90
N ARG A 192 3.03 -14.77 -3.66
CA ARG A 192 1.91 -15.44 -4.31
C ARG A 192 1.08 -16.24 -3.31
N VAL A 193 -0.23 -16.03 -3.33
CA VAL A 193 -1.25 -16.80 -2.62
C VAL A 193 -2.22 -17.43 -3.63
N ASN A 194 -2.91 -18.52 -3.25
CA ASN A 194 -4.01 -19.05 -4.05
C ASN A 194 -5.21 -18.10 -3.95
N ILE A 195 -5.86 -17.84 -5.08
CA ILE A 195 -7.11 -17.09 -5.13
C ILE A 195 -8.26 -18.10 -5.23
N ASP A 196 -9.18 -18.04 -4.27
CA ASP A 196 -10.39 -18.86 -4.31
C ASP A 196 -11.53 -18.04 -4.93
N SER A 197 -12.05 -18.51 -6.06
CA SER A 197 -13.24 -17.93 -6.69
C SER A 197 -14.49 -18.65 -6.21
N SER A 198 -15.47 -17.89 -5.71
CA SER A 198 -16.79 -18.41 -5.37
C SER A 198 -17.64 -18.64 -6.62
N GLU A 199 -18.68 -19.48 -6.50
CA GLU A 199 -19.71 -19.64 -7.55
C GLU A 199 -20.44 -18.32 -7.88
N SER A 200 -20.46 -17.38 -6.94
CA SER A 200 -21.01 -16.03 -7.12
C SER A 200 -20.04 -15.05 -7.82
N GLY A 201 -18.85 -15.53 -8.23
CA GLY A 201 -17.83 -14.73 -8.90
C GLY A 201 -16.99 -13.84 -7.99
N GLN A 202 -17.16 -13.93 -6.67
CA GLN A 202 -16.33 -13.21 -5.71
C GLN A 202 -15.05 -13.98 -5.46
N SER A 203 -13.91 -13.31 -5.60
CA SER A 203 -12.59 -13.89 -5.34
C SER A 203 -12.07 -13.44 -3.98
N SER A 204 -11.46 -14.36 -3.25
CA SER A 204 -10.91 -14.13 -1.92
C SER A 204 -9.64 -14.95 -1.68
N VAL A 205 -8.97 -14.66 -0.58
CA VAL A 205 -7.76 -15.38 -0.14
C VAL A 205 -7.98 -16.01 1.23
N GLU A 206 -7.42 -17.19 1.44
CA GLU A 206 -7.53 -17.93 2.71
C GLU A 206 -6.75 -17.22 3.83
N ALA A 207 -7.34 -17.13 5.03
CA ALA A 207 -6.73 -16.46 6.19
C ALA A 207 -5.35 -17.03 6.55
N ARG A 208 -5.19 -18.36 6.51
CA ARG A 208 -3.91 -19.03 6.79
C ARG A 208 -2.83 -18.63 5.80
N SER A 209 -3.17 -18.63 4.50
CA SER A 209 -2.27 -18.24 3.42
C SER A 209 -1.81 -16.79 3.58
N VAL A 210 -2.73 -15.89 3.91
CA VAL A 210 -2.41 -14.48 4.21
C VAL A 210 -1.49 -14.37 5.42
N ALA A 211 -1.73 -15.12 6.49
CA ALA A 211 -0.87 -15.07 7.68
C ALA A 211 0.57 -15.48 7.37
N LEU A 212 0.77 -16.55 6.61
CA LEU A 212 2.09 -17.00 6.16
C LEU A 212 2.76 -16.00 5.19
N ALA A 213 1.95 -15.33 4.37
CA ALA A 213 2.42 -14.27 3.49
C ALA A 213 2.86 -13.02 4.28
N VAL A 214 2.11 -12.62 5.31
CA VAL A 214 2.48 -11.52 6.23
C VAL A 214 3.77 -11.87 6.98
N GLU A 215 3.90 -13.10 7.48
CA GLU A 215 5.16 -13.55 8.10
C GLU A 215 6.34 -13.43 7.13
N THR A 216 6.14 -13.87 5.89
CA THR A 216 7.14 -13.74 4.83
C THR A 216 7.52 -12.28 4.57
N ALA A 217 6.54 -11.37 4.52
CA ALA A 217 6.79 -9.95 4.34
C ALA A 217 7.59 -9.33 5.49
N ILE A 218 7.26 -9.69 6.73
CA ILE A 218 8.01 -9.28 7.94
C ILE A 218 9.47 -9.75 7.84
N ASN A 219 9.67 -11.02 7.48
CA ASN A 219 11.01 -11.60 7.35
C ASN A 219 11.82 -10.99 6.20
N ARG A 220 11.15 -10.39 5.21
CA ARG A 220 11.78 -9.65 4.11
C ARG A 220 12.09 -8.18 4.45
N ASN A 221 11.73 -7.73 5.66
CA ASN A 221 11.81 -6.33 6.09
C ASN A 221 11.01 -5.39 5.17
N ALA A 222 9.81 -5.80 4.77
CA ALA A 222 8.92 -4.93 4.00
C ALA A 222 8.52 -3.69 4.81
N ASN A 223 8.46 -2.53 4.17
CA ASN A 223 7.95 -1.29 4.78
C ASN A 223 6.42 -1.22 4.69
N ILE A 224 5.86 -1.81 3.65
CA ILE A 224 4.43 -1.82 3.35
C ILE A 224 4.01 -3.25 3.03
N ILE A 225 2.87 -3.68 3.58
CA ILE A 225 2.17 -4.89 3.17
C ILE A 225 0.87 -4.47 2.50
N LEU A 226 0.66 -4.91 1.26
CA LEU A 226 -0.55 -4.67 0.49
C LEU A 226 -1.24 -5.99 0.18
N ILE A 227 -2.49 -6.10 0.62
CA ILE A 227 -3.38 -7.22 0.34
C ILE A 227 -4.61 -6.65 -0.39
N PRO A 228 -4.70 -6.79 -1.73
CA PRO A 228 -5.79 -6.23 -2.53
C PRO A 228 -6.95 -7.21 -2.73
N TRP A 229 -7.01 -8.28 -1.94
CA TRP A 229 -8.07 -9.29 -1.98
C TRP A 229 -8.82 -9.37 -0.65
N PRO A 230 -10.16 -9.55 -0.65
CA PRO A 230 -10.92 -9.93 0.55
C PRO A 230 -10.34 -11.19 1.20
N VAL A 231 -10.36 -11.25 2.53
CA VAL A 231 -9.82 -12.39 3.28
C VAL A 231 -10.98 -13.24 3.79
N GLU A 232 -11.03 -14.51 3.37
CA GLU A 232 -12.10 -15.43 3.75
C GLU A 232 -11.92 -15.91 5.19
N VAL A 233 -12.43 -15.12 6.13
CA VAL A 233 -12.36 -15.42 7.57
C VAL A 233 -13.51 -16.31 8.00
N THR A 234 -14.71 -16.17 7.42
CA THR A 234 -15.89 -16.94 7.85
C THR A 234 -15.74 -18.44 7.72
N LYS A 235 -15.02 -18.93 6.70
CA LYS A 235 -14.75 -20.36 6.50
C LYS A 235 -13.45 -20.84 7.15
N SER A 236 -12.67 -19.94 7.75
CA SER A 236 -11.37 -20.27 8.34
C SER A 236 -11.52 -20.92 9.71
N SER A 237 -10.62 -21.85 10.04
CA SER A 237 -10.58 -22.47 11.37
C SER A 237 -10.25 -21.42 12.45
N PRO A 238 -10.65 -21.62 13.72
CA PRO A 238 -10.26 -20.72 14.80
C PRO A 238 -8.74 -20.55 14.91
N GLN A 239 -7.95 -21.60 14.64
CA GLN A 239 -6.49 -21.51 14.65
C GLN A 239 -5.96 -20.56 13.56
N ASP A 240 -6.52 -20.63 12.35
CA ASP A 240 -6.08 -19.80 11.22
C ASP A 240 -6.47 -18.33 11.42
N LYS A 241 -7.66 -18.08 12.00
CA LYS A 241 -8.10 -16.74 12.41
C LYS A 241 -7.11 -16.12 13.41
N THR A 242 -6.81 -16.85 14.49
CA THR A 242 -5.85 -16.39 15.50
C THR A 242 -4.44 -16.20 14.91
N LEU A 243 -4.00 -17.09 14.01
CA LEU A 243 -2.69 -16.94 13.36
C LEU A 243 -2.62 -15.65 12.52
N LEU A 244 -3.67 -15.35 11.75
CA LEU A 244 -3.76 -14.11 10.98
C LEU A 244 -3.70 -12.87 11.87
N GLU A 245 -4.47 -12.84 12.95
CA GLU A 245 -4.47 -11.74 13.93
C GLU A 245 -3.10 -11.54 14.57
N ILE A 246 -2.41 -12.61 14.96
CA ILE A 246 -1.06 -12.53 15.54
C ILE A 246 -0.07 -11.97 14.51
N MET A 247 -0.12 -12.42 13.26
CA MET A 247 0.80 -11.95 12.22
C MET A 247 0.56 -10.49 11.83
N LEU A 248 -0.70 -10.04 11.73
CA LEU A 248 -1.02 -8.63 11.50
C LEU A 248 -0.57 -7.75 12.68
N SER A 249 -0.82 -8.18 13.92
CA SER A 249 -0.29 -7.50 15.12
C SER A 249 1.23 -7.36 15.08
N LYS A 250 1.92 -8.44 14.68
CA LYS A 250 3.38 -8.48 14.62
C LYS A 250 3.92 -7.53 13.54
N ALA A 251 3.24 -7.41 12.41
CA ALA A 251 3.60 -6.45 11.36
C ALA A 251 3.41 -5.00 11.86
N TYR A 252 2.26 -4.70 12.48
CA TYR A 252 1.98 -3.38 13.04
C TYR A 252 3.02 -2.97 14.10
N ASN A 253 3.32 -3.86 15.06
CA ASN A 253 4.32 -3.63 16.11
C ASN A 253 5.75 -3.44 15.56
N ARG A 254 5.99 -3.81 14.29
CA ARG A 254 7.26 -3.55 13.57
C ARG A 254 7.21 -2.29 12.71
N ASN A 255 6.20 -1.43 12.89
CA ASN A 255 5.98 -0.20 12.13
C ASN A 255 5.86 -0.43 10.61
N ILE A 256 5.29 -1.58 10.22
CA ILE A 256 4.97 -1.87 8.82
C ILE A 256 3.59 -1.30 8.51
N LEU A 257 3.47 -0.53 7.42
CA LEU A 257 2.17 0.01 7.00
C LEU A 257 1.33 -1.11 6.37
N LEU A 258 0.13 -1.32 6.89
CA LEU A 258 -0.80 -2.34 6.42
C LEU A 258 -1.87 -1.71 5.52
N PHE A 259 -1.99 -2.19 4.29
CA PHE A 259 -3.08 -1.86 3.36
C PHE A 259 -3.93 -3.11 3.16
N LEU A 260 -5.11 -3.11 3.77
CA LEU A 260 -6.02 -4.25 3.85
C LEU A 260 -7.32 -3.93 3.12
N PRO A 261 -7.99 -4.92 2.50
CA PRO A 261 -9.27 -4.68 1.84
C PRO A 261 -10.30 -4.12 2.83
N SER A 262 -11.17 -3.25 2.32
CA SER A 262 -12.44 -2.92 2.94
C SER A 262 -13.38 -4.11 2.76
N ASP A 263 -13.21 -5.12 3.60
CA ASP A 263 -14.07 -6.30 3.58
C ASP A 263 -15.50 -5.95 4.04
N ARG A 264 -16.51 -6.64 3.51
CA ARG A 264 -17.90 -6.53 3.99
C ARG A 264 -18.18 -7.52 5.13
N ASN A 265 -17.27 -8.43 5.40
CA ASN A 265 -17.41 -9.41 6.45
C ASN A 265 -17.33 -8.74 7.83
N GLU A 266 -18.47 -8.59 8.51
CA GLU A 266 -18.58 -7.99 9.84
C GLU A 266 -17.68 -8.68 10.88
N GLU A 267 -17.35 -9.96 10.72
CA GLU A 267 -16.49 -10.71 11.65
C GLU A 267 -15.02 -10.31 11.51
N PHE A 268 -14.50 -10.32 10.28
CA PHE A 268 -13.13 -9.84 9.99
C PHE A 268 -13.00 -8.33 10.21
N GLN A 269 -14.07 -7.60 9.90
CA GLN A 269 -14.15 -6.20 10.21
C GLN A 269 -14.16 -5.99 11.72
N SER A 270 -14.93 -6.70 12.53
CA SER A 270 -14.93 -6.54 13.99
C SER A 270 -13.55 -6.77 14.63
N SER A 271 -12.80 -7.80 14.20
CA SER A 271 -11.46 -8.08 14.72
C SER A 271 -10.40 -7.02 14.34
N LEU A 272 -10.60 -6.32 13.23
CA LEU A 272 -9.69 -5.26 12.75
C LEU A 272 -10.20 -3.83 12.97
N ILE A 273 -11.51 -3.61 13.09
CA ILE A 273 -12.18 -2.33 13.38
C ILE A 273 -11.90 -1.92 14.81
N SER A 274 -11.80 -2.88 15.73
CA SER A 274 -11.26 -2.63 17.08
C SER A 274 -9.83 -2.10 17.07
N ARG A 275 -9.16 -2.12 15.90
CA ARG A 275 -7.77 -1.73 15.66
C ARG A 275 -7.68 -0.73 14.51
N SER A 276 -8.65 0.18 14.39
CA SER A 276 -8.77 1.15 13.29
C SER A 276 -7.52 2.01 13.06
N ASP A 277 -6.67 2.17 14.08
CA ASP A 277 -5.43 2.95 14.01
C ASP A 277 -4.25 2.16 13.41
N GLU A 278 -4.43 0.87 13.12
CA GLU A 278 -3.33 -0.03 12.73
C GLU A 278 -3.22 -0.32 11.23
N ALA A 279 -4.27 -0.09 10.46
CA ALA A 279 -4.30 -0.44 9.04
C ALA A 279 -5.10 0.56 8.19
N PHE A 280 -4.62 0.77 6.97
CA PHE A 280 -5.34 1.49 5.92
C PHE A 280 -6.29 0.55 5.21
N ARG A 281 -7.58 0.91 5.19
CA ARG A 281 -8.61 0.18 4.45
C ARG A 281 -8.68 0.65 3.01
N ILE A 282 -8.59 -0.28 2.07
CA ILE A 282 -8.67 -0.01 0.63
C ILE A 282 -10.02 -0.47 0.08
N GLY A 283 -10.78 0.46 -0.48
CA GLY A 283 -12.01 0.17 -1.23
C GLY A 283 -11.79 0.39 -2.73
N GLU A 284 -12.74 -0.08 -3.52
CA GLU A 284 -12.75 0.15 -4.96
C GLU A 284 -13.75 1.27 -5.31
N ALA A 285 -13.33 2.14 -6.22
CA ALA A 285 -14.17 3.19 -6.78
C ALA A 285 -14.28 2.99 -8.29
N ARG A 286 -15.48 3.25 -8.81
CA ARG A 286 -15.76 3.32 -10.24
C ARG A 286 -15.09 4.56 -10.84
N ASP A 287 -15.08 4.61 -12.16
CA ASP A 287 -14.54 5.72 -12.94
C ASP A 287 -15.24 7.06 -12.62
N ASP A 288 -16.53 7.03 -12.28
CA ASP A 288 -17.29 8.20 -11.80
C ASP A 288 -16.99 8.62 -10.34
N GLY A 289 -16.09 7.91 -9.65
CA GLY A 289 -15.75 8.14 -8.24
C GLY A 289 -16.77 7.58 -7.25
N GLY A 290 -17.83 6.93 -7.72
CA GLY A 290 -18.76 6.19 -6.88
C GLY A 290 -18.15 4.88 -6.36
N ALA A 291 -18.56 4.42 -5.20
CA ALA A 291 -18.09 3.14 -4.67
C ALA A 291 -18.49 1.98 -5.59
N ALA A 292 -17.56 1.05 -5.86
CA ALA A 292 -17.88 -0.20 -6.52
C ALA A 292 -18.78 -1.05 -5.60
N ARG A 293 -19.90 -1.52 -6.15
CA ARG A 293 -20.96 -2.21 -5.41
C ARG A 293 -20.71 -3.70 -5.29
#